data_AF-A0A2U0H3L1-F1
#
_entry.id   AF-A0A2U0H3L1-F1
#
_cell.length_a   1.000
_cell.length_b   1.000
_cell.length_c   1.000
_cell.angle_alpha   90.00
_cell.angle_beta   90.00
_cell.angle_gamma   90.00
#
_symmetry.space_group_name_H-M   'P 1'
#
loop_
_entity.id
_entity.type
_entity.pdbx_description
1 polymer ?
#
loop_
_entity_poly.entity_id
_entity_poly.type
_entity_poly.pdbx_seq_one_letter_code
_entity_poly.pdbx_strand_id
1 'polypeptide(L)'
;MLSVVTSPSAARVLRSPPGRYALTRVARADPLAVLGTRWAESECWDLKWRGFFRLRPELVARAPLRFLDWTIDGQPLRDRLAFANGRVCENVTFLTEGSYGDPFAIESLRALLGENTSGMDPWVQYDDGRAGVCCSASGAGGLDCGAVSTDVQVMETTVEWRNVTYQDGLTGEVGGPDAPAFTLRFDRTQYETTVRALLEEWST
;
A
#
# COMPACT_ATOMS: atom_id res chain seq x y z
N MET A 1 81.61 5.06 -45.00
CA MET A 1 81.17 4.44 -46.27
C MET A 1 79.67 4.60 -46.34
N LEU A 2 79.20 5.34 -47.36
CA LEU A 2 77.82 5.61 -47.80
C LEU A 2 76.86 6.44 -46.89
N SER A 3 76.60 7.67 -47.38
CA SER A 3 75.53 8.61 -47.00
C SER A 3 74.19 8.29 -47.69
N VAL A 4 73.10 8.92 -47.20
CA VAL A 4 71.97 9.63 -47.90
C VAL A 4 70.84 9.81 -46.84
N VAL A 5 70.62 10.98 -46.21
CA VAL A 5 69.78 12.16 -46.61
C VAL A 5 68.29 11.74 -46.82
N THR A 6 67.20 12.21 -46.16
CA THR A 6 66.73 13.56 -45.75
C THR A 6 65.43 13.48 -44.88
N SER A 7 65.33 14.36 -43.87
CA SER A 7 64.17 15.16 -43.38
C SER A 7 62.80 14.60 -42.90
N PRO A 8 62.06 15.36 -42.04
CA PRO A 8 61.20 14.85 -40.97
C PRO A 8 59.68 15.03 -41.23
N SER A 9 58.81 14.30 -40.50
CA SER A 9 57.39 14.65 -40.46
C SER A 9 56.65 14.20 -39.19
N ALA A 10 56.11 15.21 -38.51
CA ALA A 10 54.85 15.28 -37.76
C ALA A 10 54.59 14.34 -36.56
N ALA A 11 54.69 14.95 -35.38
CA ALA A 11 53.97 14.55 -34.17
C ALA A 11 52.45 14.54 -34.41
N ARG A 12 51.78 13.42 -34.09
CA ARG A 12 50.32 13.34 -34.06
C ARG A 12 49.86 13.32 -32.61
N VAL A 13 49.48 14.50 -32.12
CA VAL A 13 48.74 14.71 -30.87
C VAL A 13 47.36 14.07 -31.05
N LEU A 14 47.09 12.98 -30.34
CA LEU A 14 45.76 12.40 -30.22
C LEU A 14 44.90 13.35 -29.38
N ARG A 15 44.05 14.13 -30.05
CA ARG A 15 42.99 14.92 -29.40
C ARG A 15 41.87 13.98 -28.99
N SER A 16 41.57 13.92 -27.68
CA SER A 16 40.34 13.33 -27.14
C SER A 16 39.12 14.08 -27.69
N PRO A 17 38.04 13.39 -28.10
CA PRO A 17 36.81 14.06 -28.52
C PRO A 17 36.08 14.67 -27.32
N PRO A 18 35.50 15.87 -27.44
CA PRO A 18 34.66 16.45 -26.40
C PRO A 18 33.23 15.92 -26.51
N GLY A 19 32.56 15.78 -25.36
CA GLY A 19 31.10 15.81 -25.29
C GLY A 19 30.39 14.49 -25.52
N ARG A 20 30.38 13.62 -24.51
CA ARG A 20 29.17 12.84 -24.22
C ARG A 20 28.42 13.59 -23.15
N TYR A 21 27.42 14.36 -23.55
CA TYR A 21 26.39 14.82 -22.63
C TYR A 21 25.79 13.58 -21.98
N ALA A 22 26.05 13.40 -20.69
CA ALA A 22 25.25 12.49 -19.88
C ALA A 22 23.82 13.04 -19.97
N LEU A 23 22.97 12.36 -20.72
CA LEU A 23 21.54 12.56 -20.64
C LEU A 23 21.17 12.22 -19.20
N THR A 24 21.03 13.24 -18.36
CA THR A 24 20.32 13.12 -17.09
C THR A 24 18.95 12.59 -17.47
N ARG A 25 18.74 11.28 -17.25
CA ARG A 25 17.42 10.67 -17.34
C ARG A 25 16.60 11.38 -16.27
N VAL A 26 15.86 12.42 -16.68
CA VAL A 26 14.84 13.01 -15.83
C VAL A 26 13.97 11.83 -15.43
N ALA A 27 14.01 11.45 -14.16
CA ALA A 27 13.12 10.46 -13.62
C ALA A 27 11.71 10.97 -13.94
N ARG A 28 11.04 10.31 -14.88
CA ARG A 28 9.64 10.60 -15.18
C ARG A 28 8.93 10.36 -13.86
N ALA A 29 8.33 11.40 -13.28
CA ALA A 29 7.47 11.22 -12.12
C ALA A 29 6.45 10.14 -12.50
N ASP A 30 6.32 9.13 -11.66
CA ASP A 30 5.34 8.07 -11.90
C ASP A 30 3.97 8.72 -12.11
N PRO A 31 3.17 8.21 -13.07
CA PRO A 31 1.86 8.79 -13.35
C PRO A 31 1.00 8.78 -12.07
N LEU A 32 0.23 9.85 -11.88
CA LEU A 32 -0.75 9.89 -10.79
C LEU A 32 -1.80 8.81 -11.04
N ALA A 33 -2.00 7.96 -10.04
CA ALA A 33 -3.04 6.96 -10.02
C ALA A 33 -4.39 7.59 -9.63
N VAL A 34 -5.47 6.93 -10.01
CA VAL A 34 -6.84 7.30 -9.59
C VAL A 34 -7.29 6.37 -8.47
N LEU A 35 -7.59 6.93 -7.30
CA LEU A 35 -8.18 6.20 -6.19
C LEU A 35 -9.68 6.03 -6.41
N GLY A 36 -10.19 4.82 -6.23
CA GLY A 36 -11.62 4.56 -6.23
C GLY A 36 -11.97 3.43 -5.28
N THR A 37 -13.21 2.99 -5.33
CA THR A 37 -13.69 1.87 -4.52
C THR A 37 -14.63 0.95 -5.28
N ARG A 38 -14.74 -0.31 -4.84
CA ARG A 38 -15.73 -1.25 -5.37
C ARG A 38 -16.20 -2.22 -4.29
N TRP A 39 -17.45 -2.64 -4.36
CA TRP A 39 -17.93 -3.74 -3.53
C TRP A 39 -17.21 -5.05 -3.91
N ALA A 40 -16.80 -5.79 -2.89
CA ALA A 40 -16.19 -7.10 -2.99
C ALA A 40 -16.73 -8.02 -1.90
N GLU A 41 -16.49 -9.31 -2.05
CA GLU A 41 -16.85 -10.33 -1.07
C GLU A 41 -15.59 -11.05 -0.60
N SER A 42 -15.53 -11.34 0.70
CA SER A 42 -14.53 -12.23 1.28
C SER A 42 -15.23 -13.42 1.91
N GLU A 43 -14.69 -14.60 1.72
CA GLU A 43 -15.06 -15.75 2.52
C GLU A 43 -14.62 -15.49 3.96
N CYS A 44 -15.54 -15.63 4.92
CA CYS A 44 -15.23 -15.50 6.34
C CYS A 44 -15.41 -16.85 7.02
N TRP A 45 -14.49 -17.15 7.94
CA TRP A 45 -14.48 -18.39 8.69
C TRP A 45 -14.49 -18.08 10.18
N ASP A 46 -15.41 -18.68 10.93
CA ASP A 46 -15.43 -18.62 12.38
C ASP A 46 -14.72 -19.83 12.98
N LEU A 47 -13.94 -19.60 14.02
CA LEU A 47 -13.33 -20.67 14.80
C LEU A 47 -14.29 -21.07 15.93
N LYS A 48 -15.01 -22.20 15.77
CA LYS A 48 -15.90 -22.71 16.83
C LYS A 48 -15.15 -23.70 17.72
N TRP A 49 -15.05 -23.34 19.00
CA TRP A 49 -14.60 -24.24 20.07
C TRP A 49 -15.78 -25.06 20.59
N ARG A 50 -15.82 -26.37 20.30
CA ARG A 50 -16.88 -27.25 20.81
C ARG A 50 -16.59 -27.76 22.23
N GLY A 51 -16.88 -26.93 23.24
CA GLY A 51 -17.06 -27.35 24.63
C GLY A 51 -15.84 -27.97 25.35
N PHE A 52 -15.97 -28.13 26.68
CA PHE A 52 -14.89 -28.35 27.65
C PHE A 52 -14.02 -29.62 27.46
N PHE A 53 -14.31 -30.49 26.48
CA PHE A 53 -13.60 -31.77 26.28
C PHE A 53 -13.17 -32.07 24.83
N ARG A 54 -13.39 -31.18 23.84
CA ARG A 54 -12.89 -31.38 22.46
C ARG A 54 -11.93 -30.26 22.06
N LEU A 55 -10.63 -30.56 22.07
CA LEU A 55 -9.51 -29.65 21.76
C LEU A 55 -9.32 -29.34 20.27
N ARG A 56 -10.26 -29.70 19.38
CA ARG A 56 -10.12 -29.41 17.95
C ARG A 56 -11.03 -28.25 17.57
N PRO A 57 -10.48 -27.08 17.22
CA PRO A 57 -11.27 -26.00 16.64
C PRO A 57 -11.85 -26.47 15.30
N GLU A 58 -13.13 -26.17 15.08
CA GLU A 58 -13.79 -26.37 13.80
C GLU A 58 -13.89 -25.02 13.09
N LEU A 59 -13.30 -24.91 11.89
CA LEU A 59 -13.51 -23.78 11.00
C LEU A 59 -14.90 -23.92 10.37
N VAL A 60 -15.79 -22.98 10.68
CA VAL A 60 -17.14 -22.96 10.13
C VAL A 60 -17.25 -21.78 9.18
N ALA A 61 -17.57 -22.06 7.91
CA ALA A 61 -17.82 -21.02 6.92
C ALA A 61 -19.01 -20.14 7.36
N ARG A 62 -18.83 -18.82 7.29
CA ARG A 62 -19.87 -17.82 7.50
C ARG A 62 -20.42 -17.38 6.13
N ALA A 63 -21.57 -16.71 6.14
CA ALA A 63 -21.99 -15.96 4.96
C ALA A 63 -20.85 -15.03 4.51
N PRO A 64 -20.59 -14.91 3.19
CA PRO A 64 -19.55 -14.02 2.67
C PRO A 64 -19.70 -12.61 3.25
N LEU A 65 -18.60 -12.04 3.70
CA LEU A 65 -18.56 -10.66 4.16
C LEU A 65 -18.43 -9.76 2.95
N ARG A 66 -19.43 -8.90 2.74
CA ARG A 66 -19.39 -7.90 1.68
C ARG A 66 -18.79 -6.61 2.22
N PHE A 67 -17.81 -6.06 1.51
CA PHE A 67 -17.04 -4.89 1.94
C PHE A 67 -16.62 -4.02 0.76
N LEU A 68 -16.27 -2.77 1.04
CA LEU A 68 -15.85 -1.81 0.04
C LEU A 68 -14.32 -1.81 -0.11
N ASP A 69 -13.83 -2.41 -1.18
CA ASP A 69 -12.40 -2.50 -1.47
C ASP A 69 -11.83 -1.24 -2.13
N TRP A 70 -10.57 -0.93 -1.84
CA TRP A 70 -9.83 0.13 -2.52
C TRP A 70 -9.41 -0.30 -3.92
N THR A 71 -9.56 0.60 -4.89
CA THR A 71 -9.11 0.40 -6.27
C THR A 71 -8.13 1.49 -6.69
N ILE A 72 -7.12 1.11 -7.46
CA ILE A 72 -6.10 1.95 -8.04
C ILE A 72 -6.20 1.79 -9.56
N ASP A 73 -6.59 2.85 -10.26
CA ASP A 73 -6.86 2.84 -11.70
C ASP A 73 -7.95 1.81 -12.07
N GLY A 74 -8.95 1.65 -11.19
CA GLY A 74 -10.06 0.70 -11.34
C GLY A 74 -9.71 -0.76 -11.04
N GLN A 75 -8.46 -1.07 -10.71
CA GLN A 75 -8.03 -2.42 -10.28
C GLN A 75 -7.93 -2.49 -8.75
N PRO A 76 -8.29 -3.61 -8.10
CA PRO A 76 -8.11 -3.79 -6.67
C PRO A 76 -6.70 -3.49 -6.19
N LEU A 77 -6.59 -2.83 -5.04
CA LEU A 77 -5.29 -2.68 -4.39
C LEU A 77 -4.67 -4.04 -4.07
N ARG A 78 -5.48 -5.01 -3.63
CA ARG A 78 -5.01 -6.35 -3.27
C ARG A 78 -4.35 -7.12 -4.41
N ASP A 79 -4.74 -6.85 -5.66
CA ASP A 79 -4.16 -7.52 -6.83
C ASP A 79 -2.74 -7.02 -7.12
N ARG A 80 -2.35 -5.86 -6.54
CA ARG A 80 -0.99 -5.31 -6.61
C ARG A 80 -0.08 -5.86 -5.49
N LEU A 81 -0.63 -6.55 -4.49
CA LEU A 81 0.15 -7.18 -3.43
C LEU A 81 0.62 -8.56 -3.90
N ALA A 82 1.93 -8.72 -4.07
CA ALA A 82 2.53 -9.99 -4.45
C ALA A 82 3.16 -10.65 -3.22
N PHE A 83 2.54 -11.73 -2.70
CA PHE A 83 3.16 -12.48 -1.61
C PHE A 83 4.13 -13.53 -2.16
N ALA A 84 5.38 -13.58 -1.68
CA ALA A 84 6.41 -14.50 -2.19
C ALA A 84 6.06 -15.98 -1.97
N ASN A 85 5.24 -16.26 -0.95
CA ASN A 85 4.66 -17.56 -0.66
C ASN A 85 3.42 -17.91 -1.53
N GLY A 86 3.05 -17.06 -2.48
CA GLY A 86 1.91 -17.25 -3.38
C GLY A 86 0.54 -17.03 -2.75
N ARG A 87 0.49 -16.54 -1.49
CA ARG A 87 -0.77 -16.17 -0.84
C ARG A 87 -1.39 -14.95 -1.52
N VAL A 88 -2.71 -14.83 -1.39
CA VAL A 88 -3.45 -13.63 -1.74
C VAL A 88 -3.72 -12.81 -0.48
N CYS A 89 -3.87 -11.49 -0.64
CA CYS A 89 -4.30 -10.65 0.46
C CYS A 89 -5.76 -10.97 0.81
N GLU A 90 -6.00 -11.51 2.00
CA GLU A 90 -7.32 -11.79 2.55
C GLU A 90 -7.84 -10.63 3.42
N ASN A 91 -7.04 -9.58 3.61
CA ASN A 91 -7.43 -8.41 4.38
C ASN A 91 -8.54 -7.62 3.67
N VAL A 92 -9.49 -7.12 4.44
CA VAL A 92 -10.66 -6.34 4.01
C VAL A 92 -10.67 -4.99 4.72
N THR A 93 -11.38 -4.01 4.17
CA THR A 93 -11.58 -2.73 4.86
C THR A 93 -12.59 -2.88 6.00
N PHE A 94 -12.58 -1.95 6.97
CA PHE A 94 -13.69 -1.80 7.94
C PHE A 94 -15.01 -1.32 7.30
N LEU A 95 -14.97 -0.92 6.03
CA LEU A 95 -16.13 -0.47 5.24
C LEU A 95 -17.00 -1.65 4.81
N THR A 96 -17.63 -2.34 5.76
CA THR A 96 -18.46 -3.53 5.50
C THR A 96 -19.92 -3.17 5.26
N GLU A 97 -20.65 -4.00 4.50
CA GLU A 97 -22.07 -3.77 4.24
C GLU A 97 -22.85 -3.82 5.57
N GLY A 98 -23.52 -2.71 5.90
CA GLY A 98 -24.30 -2.58 7.13
C GLY A 98 -23.53 -2.08 8.35
N SER A 99 -22.23 -1.74 8.22
CA SER A 99 -21.44 -1.14 9.32
C SER A 99 -21.38 0.40 9.26
N TYR A 100 -22.44 1.05 8.80
CA TYR A 100 -22.59 2.51 8.86
C TYR A 100 -22.61 2.96 10.34
N GLY A 101 -21.91 4.05 10.64
CA GLY A 101 -21.70 4.54 12.00
C GLY A 101 -20.65 3.77 12.82
N ASP A 102 -19.99 2.75 12.26
CA ASP A 102 -18.93 2.01 12.96
C ASP A 102 -17.70 2.92 13.18
N PRO A 103 -17.25 3.13 14.43
CA PRO A 103 -16.06 3.91 14.72
C PRO A 103 -14.80 3.43 13.99
N PHE A 104 -14.61 2.13 13.77
CA PHE A 104 -13.43 1.63 13.05
C PHE A 104 -13.44 2.04 11.58
N ALA A 105 -14.60 2.02 10.94
CA ALA A 105 -14.78 2.51 9.57
C ALA A 105 -14.45 4.00 9.48
N ILE A 106 -15.05 4.80 10.36
CA ILE A 106 -14.90 6.27 10.38
C ILE A 106 -13.45 6.66 10.66
N GLU A 107 -12.83 6.12 11.71
CA GLU A 107 -11.47 6.50 12.10
C GLU A 107 -10.42 5.95 11.11
N SER A 108 -10.66 4.82 10.43
CA SER A 108 -9.77 4.36 9.35
C SER A 108 -9.74 5.32 8.15
N LEU A 109 -10.88 5.93 7.81
CA LEU A 109 -10.97 6.95 6.75
C LEU A 109 -10.27 8.25 7.17
N ARG A 110 -10.38 8.64 8.45
CA ARG A 110 -9.65 9.80 9.00
C ARG A 110 -8.14 9.58 9.00
N ALA A 111 -7.68 8.38 9.36
CA ALA A 111 -6.27 8.00 9.28
C ALA A 111 -5.72 8.19 7.86
N LEU A 112 -6.49 7.78 6.84
CA LEU A 112 -6.13 7.97 5.42
C LEU A 112 -6.14 9.44 4.97
N LEU A 113 -6.86 10.33 5.65
CA LEU A 113 -6.79 11.77 5.42
C LEU A 113 -5.63 12.45 6.17
N GLY A 114 -4.87 11.70 6.98
CA GLY A 114 -3.86 12.25 7.89
C GLY A 114 -4.46 13.06 9.03
N GLU A 115 -5.73 12.83 9.35
CA GLU A 115 -6.44 13.47 10.46
C GLU A 115 -6.22 12.69 11.77
N ASN A 116 -6.51 13.32 12.92
CA ASN A 116 -6.39 12.67 14.22
C ASN A 116 -7.49 11.60 14.40
N THR A 117 -7.09 10.39 14.77
CA THR A 117 -7.92 9.18 14.89
C THR A 117 -8.61 9.02 16.26
N SER A 118 -8.77 10.11 17.01
CA SER A 118 -9.52 10.18 18.28
C SER A 118 -9.11 9.13 19.33
N GLY A 119 -7.86 8.65 19.30
CA GLY A 119 -7.34 7.63 20.22
C GLY A 119 -7.65 6.18 19.83
N MET A 120 -8.14 5.93 18.61
CA MET A 120 -8.34 4.59 18.05
C MET A 120 -7.08 4.04 17.37
N ASP A 121 -5.95 4.74 17.52
CA ASP A 121 -4.68 4.52 16.82
C ASP A 121 -4.32 3.03 16.71
N PRO A 122 -4.18 2.21 17.77
CA PRO A 122 -3.74 0.81 17.60
C PRO A 122 -4.68 -0.07 16.77
N TRP A 123 -5.88 0.40 16.45
CA TRP A 123 -6.87 -0.31 15.64
C TRP A 123 -6.93 0.15 14.17
N VAL A 124 -6.48 1.35 13.86
CA VAL A 124 -6.58 1.95 12.51
C VAL A 124 -5.27 2.58 12.00
N GLN A 125 -4.33 2.86 12.90
CA GLN A 125 -3.01 3.44 12.65
C GLN A 125 -1.93 2.80 13.55
N TYR A 126 -0.90 2.22 12.95
CA TYR A 126 0.22 1.66 13.69
C TYR A 126 0.98 2.72 14.50
N ASP A 127 1.69 2.27 15.55
CA ASP A 127 2.51 3.14 16.41
C ASP A 127 3.60 3.92 15.65
N ASP A 128 4.01 3.44 14.47
CA ASP A 128 4.95 4.11 13.58
C ASP A 128 4.29 5.16 12.67
N GLY A 129 2.98 5.40 12.86
CA GLY A 129 2.17 6.37 12.14
C GLY A 129 1.54 5.84 10.85
N ARG A 130 1.78 4.58 10.47
CA ARG A 130 1.23 4.01 9.22
C ARG A 130 -0.25 3.73 9.36
N ALA A 131 -1.04 4.17 8.38
CA ALA A 131 -2.48 3.91 8.34
C ALA A 131 -2.75 2.49 7.82
N GLY A 132 -3.71 1.80 8.44
CA GLY A 132 -4.26 0.53 7.93
C GLY A 132 -5.16 0.77 6.73
N VAL A 133 -4.82 0.16 5.59
CA VAL A 133 -5.58 0.26 4.33
C VAL A 133 -6.55 -0.90 4.18
N CYS A 134 -6.11 -2.12 4.52
CA CYS A 134 -6.93 -3.33 4.60
C CYS A 134 -6.58 -4.10 5.88
N CYS A 135 -7.56 -4.33 6.75
CA CYS A 135 -7.41 -4.98 8.06
C CYS A 135 -7.92 -6.44 8.03
N SER A 136 -7.68 -7.22 9.08
CA SER A 136 -8.11 -8.64 9.09
C SER A 136 -9.63 -8.79 9.04
N ALA A 137 -10.12 -9.69 8.18
CA ALA A 137 -11.55 -10.02 8.03
C ALA A 137 -12.10 -10.88 9.18
N SER A 138 -11.24 -11.46 10.03
CA SER A 138 -11.68 -12.24 11.17
C SER A 138 -12.22 -11.29 12.24
N GLY A 139 -13.47 -11.46 12.68
CA GLY A 139 -14.19 -10.59 13.63
C GLY A 139 -13.57 -10.40 15.04
N ALA A 140 -12.30 -10.71 15.23
CA ALA A 140 -11.43 -10.19 16.29
C ALA A 140 -10.66 -8.92 15.84
N GLY A 141 -11.19 -8.24 14.81
CA GLY A 141 -10.51 -7.33 13.89
C GLY A 141 -9.81 -6.14 14.55
N GLY A 142 -8.51 -6.08 14.32
CA GLY A 142 -7.64 -4.95 14.63
C GLY A 142 -6.33 -5.11 13.85
N LEU A 143 -5.45 -4.12 13.96
CA LEU A 143 -4.12 -4.20 13.35
C LEU A 143 -3.26 -5.32 13.94
N ASP A 144 -3.59 -5.79 15.15
CA ASP A 144 -2.93 -6.91 15.86
C ASP A 144 -2.83 -8.20 15.03
N CYS A 145 -3.77 -8.44 14.10
CA CYS A 145 -3.74 -9.61 13.20
C CYS A 145 -2.91 -9.38 11.92
N GLY A 146 -2.27 -8.22 11.82
CA GLY A 146 -1.57 -7.73 10.65
C GLY A 146 -2.50 -7.24 9.54
N ALA A 147 -2.05 -6.21 8.85
CA ALA A 147 -2.83 -5.46 7.86
C ALA A 147 -1.95 -5.00 6.71
N VAL A 148 -2.58 -4.69 5.58
CA VAL A 148 -1.94 -3.85 4.57
C VAL A 148 -1.91 -2.43 5.10
N SER A 149 -0.72 -1.87 5.24
CA SER A 149 -0.53 -0.53 5.80
C SER A 149 0.28 0.35 4.85
N THR A 150 0.19 1.65 5.05
CA THR A 150 0.95 2.64 4.28
C THR A 150 1.34 3.84 5.14
N ASP A 151 2.49 4.43 4.82
CA ASP A 151 2.83 5.78 5.27
C ASP A 151 2.10 6.79 4.35
N VAL A 152 1.16 7.55 4.91
CA VAL A 152 0.37 8.54 4.17
C VAL A 152 1.06 9.90 4.26
N GLN A 153 1.47 10.43 3.11
CA GLN A 153 2.10 11.75 3.01
C GLN A 153 1.23 12.68 2.17
N VAL A 154 0.58 13.63 2.84
CA VAL A 154 -0.25 14.67 2.20
C VAL A 154 0.61 15.88 1.86
N MET A 155 0.82 16.14 0.57
CA MET A 155 1.56 17.30 0.05
C MET A 155 0.59 18.37 -0.45
N GLU A 156 1.11 19.46 -1.01
CA GLU A 156 0.26 20.55 -1.53
C GLU A 156 -0.71 20.08 -2.63
N THR A 157 -0.21 19.33 -3.61
CA THR A 157 -0.99 18.91 -4.79
C THR A 157 -1.16 17.39 -4.92
N THR A 158 -0.44 16.61 -4.12
CA THR A 158 -0.47 15.15 -4.21
C THR A 158 -0.60 14.50 -2.85
N VAL A 159 -1.17 13.29 -2.82
CA VAL A 159 -1.07 12.37 -1.68
C VAL A 159 -0.23 11.19 -2.11
N GLU A 160 0.74 10.79 -1.28
CA GLU A 160 1.53 9.60 -1.50
C GLU A 160 1.17 8.53 -0.47
N TRP A 161 0.89 7.32 -0.95
CA TRP A 161 0.91 6.12 -0.13
C TRP A 161 2.27 5.48 -0.30
N ARG A 162 3.16 5.72 0.67
CA ARG A 162 4.53 5.23 0.63
C ARG A 162 4.64 3.88 1.32
N ASN A 163 5.50 3.05 0.74
CA ASN A 163 5.85 1.74 1.28
C ASN A 163 4.62 0.85 1.53
N VAL A 164 3.59 0.90 0.69
CA VAL A 164 2.39 0.05 0.79
C VAL A 164 2.83 -1.41 0.84
N THR A 165 2.57 -2.08 1.95
CA THR A 165 2.96 -3.48 2.18
C THR A 165 2.17 -4.06 3.37
N TYR A 166 2.39 -5.33 3.65
CA TYR A 166 1.87 -5.98 4.85
C TYR A 166 2.72 -5.61 6.08
N GLN A 167 2.05 -5.30 7.18
CA GLN A 167 2.65 -5.07 8.49
C GLN A 167 2.04 -6.02 9.49
N ASP A 168 2.89 -6.78 10.18
CA ASP A 168 2.45 -7.72 11.20
C ASP A 168 2.14 -6.96 12.50
N GLY A 169 0.93 -7.16 13.04
CA GLY A 169 0.47 -6.45 14.23
C GLY A 169 1.10 -6.89 15.54
N LEU A 170 1.56 -8.15 15.62
CA LEU A 170 2.11 -8.70 16.85
C LEU A 170 3.59 -8.35 17.02
N THR A 171 4.32 -8.36 15.91
CA THR A 171 5.78 -8.14 15.87
C THR A 171 6.14 -6.72 15.45
N GLY A 172 5.22 -6.00 14.80
CA GLY A 172 5.47 -4.69 14.19
C GLY A 172 6.34 -4.77 12.94
N GLU A 173 6.66 -5.98 12.44
CA GLU A 173 7.50 -6.14 11.25
C GLU A 173 6.79 -5.59 10.01
N VAL A 174 7.46 -4.65 9.33
CA VAL A 174 6.97 -4.02 8.10
C VAL A 174 7.64 -4.67 6.90
N GLY A 175 6.84 -5.15 5.94
CA GLY A 175 7.36 -5.60 4.65
C GLY A 175 8.31 -6.78 4.79
N GLY A 176 7.86 -7.85 5.45
CA GLY A 176 8.57 -9.11 5.51
C GLY A 176 8.95 -9.62 4.10
N PRO A 177 9.85 -10.63 4.00
CA PRO A 177 10.38 -11.14 2.73
C PRO A 177 9.30 -11.57 1.72
N ASP A 178 8.08 -11.74 2.22
CA ASP A 178 6.93 -12.12 1.44
C ASP A 178 6.23 -10.96 0.73
N ALA A 179 6.28 -9.68 1.11
CA ALA A 179 5.50 -8.62 0.44
C ALA A 179 6.35 -7.40 0.05
N PRO A 180 6.83 -7.31 -1.21
CA PRO A 180 7.63 -6.17 -1.65
C PRO A 180 6.79 -4.88 -1.60
N ALA A 181 7.34 -3.87 -0.92
CA ALA A 181 6.68 -2.59 -0.77
C ALA A 181 6.66 -1.79 -2.09
N PHE A 182 5.59 -1.03 -2.30
CA PHE A 182 5.47 -0.11 -3.43
C PHE A 182 4.92 1.25 -3.00
N THR A 183 5.00 2.24 -3.88
CA THR A 183 4.49 3.60 -3.63
C THR A 183 3.43 3.94 -4.66
N LEU A 184 2.34 4.55 -4.20
CA LEU A 184 1.32 5.15 -5.05
C LEU A 184 1.29 6.66 -4.84
N ARG A 185 0.95 7.37 -5.91
CA ARG A 185 0.81 8.83 -5.91
C ARG A 185 -0.53 9.18 -6.51
N PHE A 186 -1.26 10.07 -5.85
CA PHE A 186 -2.58 10.50 -6.26
C PHE A 186 -2.61 12.01 -6.43
N ASP A 187 -3.48 12.49 -7.32
CA ASP A 187 -3.92 13.87 -7.25
C ASP A 187 -4.64 14.09 -5.91
N ARG A 188 -4.27 15.16 -5.20
CA ARG A 188 -4.80 15.40 -3.84
C ARG A 188 -6.30 15.65 -3.84
N THR A 189 -6.79 16.46 -4.78
CA THR A 189 -8.22 16.80 -4.83
C THR A 189 -9.06 15.56 -5.12
N GLN A 190 -8.61 14.73 -6.08
CA GLN A 190 -9.27 13.47 -6.39
C GLN A 190 -9.27 12.53 -5.17
N TYR A 191 -8.11 12.35 -4.53
CA TYR A 191 -7.96 11.51 -3.35
C TYR A 191 -8.88 11.93 -2.20
N GLU A 192 -8.78 13.20 -1.78
CA GLU A 192 -9.55 13.71 -0.65
C GLU A 192 -11.05 13.68 -0.94
N THR A 193 -11.47 13.97 -2.18
CA THR A 193 -12.88 13.89 -2.57
C THR A 193 -13.41 12.46 -2.42
N THR A 194 -12.65 11.46 -2.87
CA THR A 194 -13.04 10.05 -2.73
C THR A 194 -13.13 9.63 -1.26
N VAL A 195 -12.10 9.92 -0.45
CA VAL A 195 -12.08 9.49 0.96
C VAL A 195 -13.11 10.26 1.80
N ARG A 196 -13.31 11.56 1.56
CA ARG A 196 -14.32 12.36 2.28
C ARG A 196 -15.75 11.98 1.92
N ALA A 197 -16.04 11.64 0.66
CA ALA A 197 -17.37 11.15 0.29
C ALA A 197 -17.71 9.85 1.04
N LEU A 198 -16.75 8.94 1.19
CA LEU A 198 -16.93 7.73 2.00
C LEU A 198 -17.07 8.07 3.49
N LEU A 199 -16.30 9.04 3.99
CA LEU A 199 -16.41 9.46 5.39
C LEU A 199 -17.81 10.01 5.71
N GLU A 200 -18.37 10.83 4.81
CA GLU A 200 -19.73 11.34 4.91
C GLU A 200 -20.76 10.21 4.87
N GLU A 201 -20.66 9.29 3.91
CA GLU A 201 -21.56 8.15 3.78
C GLU A 201 -21.50 7.24 5.02
N TRP A 202 -20.31 6.88 5.49
CA TRP A 202 -20.12 5.98 6.64
C TRP A 202 -20.41 6.62 8.00
N SER A 203 -20.49 7.95 8.08
CA SER A 203 -20.85 8.65 9.31
C SER A 203 -22.37 8.82 9.51
N THR A 204 -23.19 8.29 8.59
CA THR A 204 -24.66 8.34 8.66
C THR A 204 -25.21 7.24 9.56
#